data_AF-A0A820F138-F1
#
_entry.id   AF-A0A820F138-F1
#
_cell.length_a   1.000
_cell.length_b   1.000
_cell.length_c   1.000
_cell.angle_alpha   90.00
_cell.angle_beta   90.00
_cell.angle_gamma   90.00
#
_symmetry.space_group_name_H-M   'P 1'
#
loop_
_entity.id
_entity.type
_entity.pdbx_description
1 polymer ?
#
loop_
_entity_poly.entity_id
_entity_poly.type
_entity_poly.pdbx_seq_one_letter_code
_entity_poly.pdbx_strand_id
1 'polypeptide(L)'
;DELTVTRIVESNKSKYLLNGKNATQSAIHDLFKSVSLNVNNPRFLILQGQVTKVSKSKPQEILGLIEEAAGTRMYDQKKAEALKTIAKKDDKLKEIRTTIDTDITPTINKLQQDEQNYKMYTELKKRYKLVNDQLIAYEYWQLITSVKQTETDVENMELQTNQCQKRNGIITDEIQQIHSEVKIIEKERNENVGNEVSELQTVYDKQLIELRNLTNDNDRVSKQLTQYKQQLTDSEQQHKQLTNSIEQLEKDIDSSREELGELDKKVLTDTEHVKQLQRRHEAVSTGTAVVGSSSQAVSGPNDDSRLTNKEKLDKYKEQRGEVSTKIKQLQQR
;
A
#
# COMPACT_ATOMS: atom_id res chain seq x y z
N ASP A 1 -120.45 78.27 -8.67
CA ASP A 1 -119.79 76.97 -8.89
C ASP A 1 -120.61 75.85 -8.27
N GLU A 2 -120.86 74.80 -9.05
CA GLU A 2 -121.61 73.61 -8.64
C GLU A 2 -120.64 72.43 -8.49
N LEU A 3 -120.80 71.63 -7.44
CA LEU A 3 -120.01 70.42 -7.19
C LEU A 3 -120.85 69.19 -7.54
N THR A 4 -120.44 68.41 -8.53
CA THR A 4 -121.15 67.21 -8.95
C THR A 4 -120.41 65.95 -8.47
N VAL A 5 -121.07 65.16 -7.63
CA VAL A 5 -120.56 63.86 -7.18
C VAL A 5 -121.45 62.75 -7.73
N THR A 6 -120.91 61.88 -8.59
CA THR A 6 -121.66 60.79 -9.23
C THR A 6 -121.10 59.44 -8.80
N ARG A 7 -121.96 58.56 -8.28
CA ARG A 7 -121.61 57.16 -8.02
C ARG A 7 -122.26 56.28 -9.08
N ILE A 8 -121.45 55.55 -9.84
CA ILE A 8 -121.93 54.56 -10.82
C ILE A 8 -121.75 53.18 -10.19
N VAL A 9 -122.85 52.43 -10.06
CA VAL A 9 -122.85 51.07 -9.54
C VAL A 9 -123.02 50.11 -10.72
N GLU A 10 -121.93 49.47 -11.13
CA GLU A 10 -121.93 48.44 -12.19
C GLU A 10 -121.79 47.06 -11.54
N SER A 11 -122.87 46.26 -11.57
CA SER A 11 -123.03 44.87 -11.10
C SER A 11 -122.43 44.52 -9.72
N ASN A 12 -121.11 44.67 -9.51
CA ASN A 12 -120.39 44.44 -8.24
C ASN A 12 -119.31 45.49 -7.91
N LYS A 13 -119.14 46.55 -8.71
CA LYS A 13 -118.14 47.60 -8.49
C LYS A 13 -118.79 48.97 -8.43
N SER A 14 -118.41 49.76 -7.43
CA SER A 14 -118.79 51.18 -7.35
C SER A 14 -117.66 52.04 -7.92
N LYS A 15 -117.94 52.78 -8.98
CA LYS A 15 -117.07 53.84 -9.50
C LYS A 15 -117.56 55.18 -8.97
N TYR A 16 -116.60 56.03 -8.62
CA TYR A 16 -116.82 57.30 -7.95
C TYR A 16 -116.26 58.41 -8.85
N LEU A 17 -117.09 59.39 -9.18
CA LEU A 17 -116.74 60.50 -10.06
C LEU A 17 -116.93 61.82 -9.31
N LEU A 18 -115.90 62.67 -9.34
CA LEU A 18 -115.93 64.03 -8.84
C LEU A 18 -115.81 64.99 -10.02
N ASN A 19 -116.85 65.78 -10.30
CA ASN A 19 -116.95 66.66 -11.47
C ASN A 19 -116.58 65.93 -12.78
N GLY A 20 -117.06 64.69 -12.93
CA GLY A 20 -116.78 63.85 -14.11
C GLY A 20 -115.41 63.14 -14.14
N LYS A 21 -114.52 63.37 -13.16
CA LYS A 21 -113.23 62.67 -13.06
C LYS A 21 -113.29 61.50 -12.08
N ASN A 22 -112.64 60.39 -12.43
CA ASN A 22 -112.53 59.24 -11.53
C ASN A 22 -111.82 59.63 -10.23
N ALA A 23 -112.45 59.34 -9.11
CA ALA A 23 -111.94 59.54 -7.76
C ALA A 23 -112.00 58.23 -6.98
N THR A 24 -111.11 58.07 -6.00
CA THR A 24 -111.19 56.93 -5.07
C THR A 24 -112.28 57.18 -4.04
N GLN A 25 -112.81 56.10 -3.47
CA GLN A 25 -113.80 56.20 -2.39
C GLN A 25 -113.25 57.01 -1.20
N SER A 26 -111.97 56.83 -0.84
CA SER A 26 -111.34 57.62 0.24
C SER A 26 -111.31 59.10 -0.08
N ALA A 27 -110.94 59.49 -1.31
CA ALA A 27 -110.89 60.89 -1.71
C ALA A 27 -112.27 61.56 -1.63
N ILE A 28 -113.34 60.85 -1.99
CA ILE A 28 -114.71 61.37 -1.86
C ILE A 28 -115.13 61.47 -0.39
N HIS A 29 -114.80 60.48 0.45
CA HIS A 29 -115.04 60.58 1.89
C HIS A 29 -114.28 61.74 2.52
N ASP A 30 -113.04 61.98 2.12
CA ASP A 30 -112.21 63.06 2.65
C ASP A 30 -112.70 64.44 2.17
N LEU A 31 -113.24 64.54 0.96
CA LEU A 31 -113.96 65.72 0.49
C LEU A 31 -115.23 65.98 1.30
N PHE A 32 -116.05 64.97 1.57
CA PHE A 32 -117.26 65.17 2.38
C PHE A 32 -116.92 65.51 3.83
N LYS A 33 -115.85 64.93 4.40
CA LYS A 33 -115.32 65.32 5.70
C LYS A 33 -114.83 66.78 5.72
N SER A 34 -114.22 67.29 4.65
CA SER A 34 -113.74 68.69 4.60
C SER A 34 -114.87 69.71 4.60
N VAL A 35 -116.05 69.34 4.07
CA VAL A 35 -117.28 70.16 4.10
C VAL A 35 -118.13 69.87 5.35
N SER A 36 -117.59 69.15 6.35
CA SER A 36 -118.30 68.73 7.57
C SER A 36 -119.52 67.83 7.34
N LEU A 37 -119.64 67.23 6.15
CA LEU A 37 -120.68 66.27 5.78
C LEU A 37 -120.19 64.86 6.07
N ASN A 38 -120.05 64.52 7.35
CA ASN A 38 -119.62 63.18 7.71
C ASN A 38 -120.81 62.22 7.72
N VAL A 39 -120.87 61.31 6.73
CA VAL A 39 -121.92 60.30 6.55
C VAL A 39 -122.08 59.38 7.78
N ASN A 40 -121.03 59.24 8.60
CA ASN A 40 -121.05 58.42 9.81
C ASN A 40 -121.47 59.21 11.07
N ASN A 41 -121.64 60.53 10.98
CA ASN A 41 -122.09 61.36 12.09
C ASN A 41 -123.63 61.30 12.20
N PRO A 42 -124.19 60.96 13.39
CA PRO A 42 -125.63 60.85 13.60
C PRO A 42 -126.40 62.18 13.44
N ARG A 43 -125.71 63.32 13.47
CA ARG A 43 -126.33 64.64 13.21
C ARG A 43 -126.72 64.85 11.75
N PHE A 44 -126.12 64.11 10.82
CA PHE A 44 -126.29 64.33 9.38
C PHE A 44 -127.41 63.50 8.76
N LEU A 45 -127.58 62.22 9.18
CA LEU A 45 -128.59 61.33 8.63
C LEU A 45 -129.25 60.48 9.73
N ILE A 46 -130.56 60.62 9.89
CA ILE A 46 -131.36 59.85 10.85
C ILE A 46 -132.13 58.76 10.09
N LEU A 47 -131.60 57.54 10.10
CA LEU A 47 -132.27 56.35 9.57
C LEU A 47 -133.26 55.75 10.60
N GLN A 48 -134.24 54.98 10.11
CA GLN A 48 -135.14 54.24 10.98
C GLN A 48 -134.34 53.26 11.87
N GLY A 49 -134.62 53.27 13.18
CA GLY A 49 -133.91 52.43 14.16
C GLY A 49 -132.65 53.06 14.79
N GLN A 50 -132.22 54.25 14.37
CA GLN A 50 -131.04 54.92 14.96
C GLN A 50 -131.22 55.28 16.43
N VAL A 51 -132.43 55.68 16.86
CA VAL A 51 -132.72 56.00 18.27
C VAL A 51 -132.53 54.76 19.16
N THR A 52 -133.06 53.61 18.73
CA THR A 52 -132.90 52.33 19.44
C THR A 52 -131.44 51.87 19.44
N LYS A 53 -130.70 52.13 18.35
CA LYS A 53 -129.27 51.82 18.25
C LYS A 53 -128.45 52.61 19.26
N VAL A 54 -128.62 53.94 19.32
CA VAL A 54 -127.93 54.79 20.31
C VAL A 54 -128.28 54.39 21.73
N SER A 55 -129.54 54.01 22.01
CA SER A 55 -129.98 53.55 23.33
C SER A 55 -129.34 52.22 23.76
N LYS A 56 -129.01 51.34 22.81
CA LYS A 56 -128.41 50.01 23.07
C LYS A 56 -126.89 49.96 22.81
N SER A 57 -126.29 51.05 22.35
CA SER A 57 -124.86 51.12 22.04
C SER A 57 -124.00 51.07 23.30
N LYS A 58 -122.80 50.49 23.17
CA LYS A 58 -121.82 50.44 24.27
C LYS A 58 -121.27 51.85 24.55
N PRO A 59 -120.79 52.14 25.78
CA PRO A 59 -120.21 53.45 26.10
C PRO A 59 -119.08 53.90 25.16
N GLN A 60 -118.26 52.96 24.67
CA GLN A 60 -117.19 53.25 23.68
C GLN A 60 -117.75 53.72 22.32
N GLU A 61 -118.89 53.19 21.88
CA GLU A 61 -119.54 53.60 20.65
C GLU A 61 -120.18 54.98 20.81
N ILE A 62 -120.82 55.23 21.96
CA ILE A 62 -121.38 56.55 22.29
C ILE A 62 -120.27 57.60 22.36
N LEU A 63 -119.13 57.28 22.97
CA LEU A 63 -117.96 58.16 23.00
C LEU A 63 -117.46 58.45 21.58
N GLY A 64 -117.33 57.43 20.73
CA GLY A 64 -116.93 57.62 19.33
C GLY A 64 -117.90 58.50 18.53
N LEU A 65 -119.21 58.45 18.82
CA LEU A 65 -120.21 59.36 18.24
C LEU A 65 -120.04 60.79 18.76
N ILE A 66 -119.73 60.97 20.05
CA ILE A 66 -119.46 62.29 20.65
C ILE A 66 -118.17 62.90 20.08
N GLU A 67 -117.09 62.13 20.00
CA GLU A 67 -115.80 62.56 19.43
C GLU A 67 -115.89 62.90 17.95
N GLU A 68 -116.68 62.14 17.20
CA GLU A 68 -116.97 62.41 15.79
C GLU A 68 -117.82 63.68 15.62
N ALA A 69 -118.73 63.92 16.56
CA ALA A 69 -119.55 65.11 16.58
C ALA A 69 -118.81 66.37 17.08
N ALA A 70 -117.78 66.20 17.92
CA ALA A 70 -116.84 67.23 18.33
C ALA A 70 -115.71 67.45 17.31
N GLY A 71 -115.57 66.56 16.32
CA GLY A 71 -114.52 66.61 15.29
C GLY A 71 -113.14 66.15 15.77
N THR A 72 -112.99 65.73 17.03
CA THR A 72 -111.70 65.31 17.62
C THR A 72 -111.20 63.97 17.07
N ARG A 73 -112.12 63.07 16.68
CA ARG A 73 -111.80 61.74 16.17
C ARG A 73 -110.89 61.73 14.93
N MET A 74 -111.07 62.70 14.03
CA MET A 74 -110.22 62.84 12.83
C MET A 74 -108.80 63.28 13.17
N TYR A 75 -108.65 64.15 14.17
CA TYR A 75 -107.36 64.58 14.66
C TYR A 75 -106.61 63.43 15.33
N ASP A 76 -107.28 62.68 16.21
CA ASP A 76 -106.66 61.55 16.92
C ASP A 76 -106.25 60.42 15.97
N GLN A 77 -107.06 60.13 14.94
CA GLN A 77 -106.69 59.18 13.90
C GLN A 77 -105.44 59.63 13.13
N LYS A 78 -105.40 60.89 12.66
CA LYS A 78 -104.22 61.43 11.95
C LYS A 78 -102.98 61.46 12.84
N LYS A 79 -103.13 61.79 14.12
CA LYS A 79 -102.05 61.76 15.11
C LYS A 79 -101.50 60.34 15.28
N ALA A 80 -102.36 59.33 15.41
CA ALA A 80 -101.95 57.94 15.52
C ALA A 80 -101.22 57.43 14.27
N GLU A 81 -101.72 57.78 13.07
CA GLU A 81 -101.07 57.44 11.80
C GLU A 81 -99.70 58.12 11.63
N ALA A 82 -99.59 59.40 12.01
CA ALA A 82 -98.34 60.14 12.01
C ALA A 82 -97.32 59.52 12.98
N LEU A 83 -97.73 59.21 14.23
CA LEU A 83 -96.87 58.56 15.22
C LEU A 83 -96.37 57.19 14.73
N LYS A 84 -97.26 56.40 14.11
CA LYS A 84 -96.87 55.11 13.50
C LYS A 84 -95.87 55.29 12.37
N THR A 85 -96.00 56.35 11.59
CA THR A 85 -95.06 56.66 10.50
C THR A 85 -93.70 57.11 11.04
N ILE A 86 -93.69 57.94 12.09
CA ILE A 86 -92.47 58.35 12.79
C ILE A 86 -91.75 57.14 13.36
N ALA A 87 -92.45 56.27 14.09
CA ALA A 87 -91.86 55.04 14.65
C ALA A 87 -91.21 54.17 13.56
N LYS A 88 -91.88 53.94 12.43
CA LYS A 88 -91.32 53.20 11.29
C LYS A 88 -90.08 53.87 10.69
N LYS A 89 -90.02 55.21 10.69
CA LYS A 89 -88.87 55.96 10.18
C LYS A 89 -87.70 55.89 11.17
N ASP A 90 -87.97 55.97 12.46
CA ASP A 90 -86.96 55.83 13.51
C ASP A 90 -86.35 54.43 13.51
N ASP A 91 -87.16 53.38 13.31
CA ASP A 91 -86.65 52.01 13.20
C ASP A 91 -85.74 51.85 11.98
N LYS A 92 -86.12 52.41 10.82
CA LYS A 92 -85.25 52.43 9.63
C LYS A 92 -83.97 53.22 9.86
N LEU A 93 -84.02 54.33 10.59
CA LEU A 93 -82.82 55.10 10.93
C LEU A 93 -81.88 54.30 11.84
N LYS A 94 -82.44 53.53 12.79
CA LYS A 94 -81.63 52.62 13.63
C LYS A 94 -80.98 51.52 12.80
N GLU A 95 -81.69 50.93 11.85
CA GLU A 95 -81.15 49.92 10.94
C GLU A 95 -79.97 50.50 10.14
N ILE A 96 -80.15 51.67 9.51
CA ILE A 96 -79.09 52.36 8.76
C ILE A 96 -77.87 52.66 9.64
N ARG A 97 -78.09 53.17 10.85
CA ARG A 97 -76.99 53.44 11.80
C ARG A 97 -76.25 52.16 12.17
N THR A 98 -77.00 51.08 12.43
CA THR A 98 -76.41 49.78 12.73
C THR A 98 -75.52 49.31 11.59
N THR A 99 -75.99 49.36 10.34
CA THR A 99 -75.17 49.00 9.16
C THR A 99 -73.92 49.87 9.02
N ILE A 100 -74.02 51.17 9.29
CA ILE A 100 -72.85 52.06 9.26
C ILE A 100 -71.83 51.62 10.32
N ASP A 101 -72.28 51.34 11.54
CA ASP A 101 -71.42 50.99 12.65
C ASP A 101 -70.83 49.58 12.52
N THR A 102 -71.60 48.61 12.02
CA THR A 102 -71.16 47.20 11.92
C THR A 102 -70.37 46.89 10.67
N ASP A 103 -70.64 47.56 9.55
CA ASP A 103 -70.08 47.15 8.26
C ASP A 103 -69.13 48.22 7.71
N ILE A 104 -69.58 49.49 7.71
CA ILE A 104 -68.82 50.59 7.09
C ILE A 104 -67.65 51.01 7.96
N THR A 105 -67.89 51.32 9.24
CA THR A 105 -66.84 51.76 10.18
C THR A 105 -65.67 50.77 10.29
N PRO A 106 -65.87 49.46 10.49
CA PRO A 106 -64.74 48.53 10.57
C PRO A 106 -64.03 48.37 9.23
N THR A 107 -64.74 48.46 8.10
CA THR A 107 -64.10 48.45 6.78
C THR A 107 -63.19 49.65 6.60
N ILE A 108 -63.63 50.85 7.03
CA ILE A 108 -62.80 52.06 7.01
C ILE A 108 -61.57 51.89 7.91
N ASN A 109 -61.75 51.38 9.14
CA ASN A 109 -60.63 51.16 10.07
C ASN A 109 -59.61 50.15 9.50
N LYS A 110 -60.09 49.09 8.85
CA LYS A 110 -59.23 48.13 8.17
C LYS A 110 -58.45 48.77 7.03
N LEU A 111 -59.10 49.58 6.20
CA LEU A 111 -58.44 50.31 5.11
C LEU A 111 -57.38 51.29 5.63
N GLN A 112 -57.64 51.97 6.76
CA GLN A 112 -56.65 52.83 7.41
C GLN A 112 -55.44 52.05 7.92
N GLN A 113 -55.67 50.86 8.49
CA GLN A 113 -54.58 49.98 8.92
C GLN A 113 -53.78 49.47 7.72
N ASP A 114 -54.44 49.09 6.62
CA ASP A 114 -53.80 48.67 5.38
C ASP A 114 -52.98 49.82 4.76
N GLU A 115 -53.47 51.06 4.80
CA GLU A 115 -52.71 52.25 4.37
C GLU A 115 -51.44 52.45 5.21
N GLN A 116 -51.54 52.33 6.54
CA GLN A 116 -50.38 52.42 7.43
C GLN A 116 -49.35 51.31 7.14
N ASN A 117 -49.82 50.07 6.99
CA ASN A 117 -48.98 48.94 6.62
C ASN A 117 -48.30 49.16 5.26
N TYR A 118 -49.02 49.71 4.29
CA TYR A 118 -48.48 50.02 2.97
C TYR A 118 -47.42 51.13 3.01
N LYS A 119 -47.62 52.16 3.84
CA LYS A 119 -46.61 53.20 4.09
C LYS A 119 -45.33 52.60 4.68
N MET A 120 -45.45 51.77 5.72
CA MET A 120 -44.30 51.08 6.32
C MET A 120 -43.60 50.16 5.31
N TYR A 121 -44.36 49.39 4.54
CA TYR A 121 -43.80 48.55 3.48
C TYR A 121 -43.04 49.37 2.44
N THR A 122 -43.57 50.52 2.04
CA THR A 122 -42.92 51.40 1.06
C THR A 122 -41.61 51.96 1.58
N GLU A 123 -41.57 52.40 2.84
CA GLU A 123 -40.34 52.85 3.51
C GLU A 123 -39.32 51.72 3.63
N LEU A 124 -39.76 50.53 4.08
CA LEU A 124 -38.90 49.36 4.21
C LEU A 124 -38.34 48.93 2.85
N LYS A 125 -39.14 48.97 1.79
CA LYS A 125 -38.71 48.67 0.42
C LYS A 125 -37.64 49.64 -0.07
N LYS A 126 -37.79 50.95 0.22
CA LYS A 126 -36.76 51.95 -0.09
C LYS A 126 -35.46 51.67 0.66
N ARG A 127 -35.54 51.37 1.95
CA ARG A 127 -34.38 51.04 2.78
C ARG A 127 -33.70 49.75 2.32
N TYR A 128 -34.50 48.72 2.02
CA TYR A 128 -34.02 47.46 1.46
C TYR A 128 -33.24 47.70 0.17
N LYS A 129 -33.81 48.47 -0.76
CA LYS A 129 -33.13 48.80 -2.02
C LYS A 129 -31.79 49.49 -1.77
N LEU A 130 -31.75 50.48 -0.88
CA LEU A 130 -30.50 51.19 -0.56
C LEU A 130 -29.44 50.25 0.03
N VAL A 131 -29.81 49.39 0.97
CA VAL A 131 -28.87 48.42 1.57
C VAL A 131 -28.43 47.37 0.56
N ASN A 132 -29.34 46.91 -0.30
CA ASN A 132 -29.04 45.96 -1.37
C ASN A 132 -28.06 46.57 -2.39
N ASP A 133 -28.30 47.81 -2.81
CA ASP A 133 -27.40 48.51 -3.73
C ASP A 133 -26.01 48.72 -3.08
N GLN A 134 -25.96 49.00 -1.77
CA GLN A 134 -24.70 49.05 -1.01
C GLN A 134 -23.99 47.70 -0.92
N LEU A 135 -24.73 46.61 -0.71
CA LEU A 135 -24.18 45.26 -0.67
C LEU A 135 -23.55 44.89 -2.02
N ILE A 136 -24.28 45.12 -3.11
CA ILE A 136 -23.79 44.87 -4.47
C ILE A 136 -22.54 45.71 -4.75
N ALA A 137 -22.53 46.99 -4.35
CA ALA A 137 -21.36 47.84 -4.51
C ALA A 137 -20.15 47.33 -3.70
N TYR A 138 -20.38 46.84 -2.47
CA TYR A 138 -19.34 46.26 -1.64
C TYR A 138 -18.79 44.94 -2.21
N GLU A 139 -19.66 44.04 -2.66
CA GLU A 139 -19.27 42.79 -3.33
C GLU A 139 -18.46 43.07 -4.59
N TYR A 140 -18.88 44.06 -5.39
CA TYR A 140 -18.15 44.50 -6.58
C TYR A 140 -16.77 45.07 -6.23
N TRP A 141 -16.68 45.92 -5.20
CA TRP A 141 -15.41 46.45 -4.71
C TRP A 141 -14.47 45.35 -4.20
N GLN A 142 -15.00 44.38 -3.46
CA GLN A 142 -14.24 43.23 -2.97
C GLN A 142 -13.70 42.39 -4.14
N LEU A 143 -14.53 42.14 -5.17
CA LEU A 143 -14.12 41.41 -6.36
C LEU A 143 -13.02 42.15 -7.13
N ILE A 144 -13.16 43.46 -7.36
CA ILE A 144 -12.10 44.27 -7.99
C ILE A 144 -10.81 44.20 -7.19
N THR A 145 -10.90 44.32 -5.86
CA THR A 145 -9.73 44.29 -4.99
C THR A 145 -9.04 42.92 -5.05
N SER A 146 -9.81 41.84 -5.05
CA SER A 146 -9.31 40.49 -5.24
C SER A 146 -8.65 40.31 -6.61
N VAL A 147 -9.26 40.82 -7.69
CA VAL A 147 -8.68 40.76 -9.04
C VAL A 147 -7.33 41.49 -9.07
N LYS A 148 -7.27 42.70 -8.52
CA LYS A 148 -6.00 43.45 -8.44
C LYS A 148 -4.93 42.72 -7.65
N GLN A 149 -5.30 42.10 -6.52
CA GLN A 149 -4.36 41.29 -5.75
C GLN A 149 -3.86 40.09 -6.57
N THR A 150 -4.76 39.37 -7.24
CA THR A 150 -4.36 38.26 -8.10
C THR A 150 -3.52 38.70 -9.29
N GLU A 151 -3.78 39.87 -9.88
CA GLU A 151 -2.94 40.46 -10.93
C GLU A 151 -1.53 40.73 -10.40
N THR A 152 -1.40 41.36 -9.22
CA THR A 152 -0.08 41.58 -8.59
C THR A 152 0.63 40.29 -8.23
N ASP A 153 -0.11 39.25 -7.79
CA ASP A 153 0.47 37.95 -7.48
C ASP A 153 0.94 37.23 -8.75
N VAL A 154 0.20 37.33 -9.86
CA VAL A 154 0.59 36.81 -11.17
C VAL A 154 1.85 37.50 -11.66
N GLU A 155 1.91 38.84 -11.62
CA GLU A 155 3.12 39.59 -12.00
C GLU A 155 4.35 39.16 -11.18
N ASN A 156 4.18 38.96 -9.87
CA ASN A 156 5.25 38.48 -8.99
C ASN A 156 5.68 37.05 -9.35
N MET A 157 4.73 36.15 -9.64
CA MET A 157 5.02 34.77 -10.04
C MET A 157 5.69 34.69 -11.42
N GLU A 158 5.30 35.54 -12.36
CA GLU A 158 5.96 35.66 -13.66
C GLU A 158 7.41 36.14 -13.50
N LEU A 159 7.66 37.10 -12.62
CA LEU A 159 9.02 37.56 -12.32
C LEU A 159 9.86 36.42 -11.72
N GLN A 160 9.33 35.69 -10.74
CA GLN A 160 10.02 34.54 -10.12
C GLN A 160 10.28 33.42 -11.14
N THR A 161 9.31 33.14 -12.01
CA THR A 161 9.45 32.14 -13.08
C THR A 161 10.55 32.54 -14.05
N ASN A 162 10.58 33.80 -14.49
CA ASN A 162 11.64 34.32 -15.34
C ASN A 162 13.02 34.24 -14.67
N GLN A 163 13.12 34.53 -13.37
CA GLN A 163 14.37 34.37 -12.62
C GLN A 163 14.82 32.90 -12.54
N CYS A 164 13.88 31.99 -12.26
CA CYS A 164 14.17 30.55 -12.22
C CYS A 164 14.57 30.02 -13.60
N GLN A 165 13.92 30.47 -14.68
CA GLN A 165 14.29 30.12 -16.06
C GLN A 165 15.70 30.60 -16.40
N LYS A 166 16.06 31.85 -16.07
CA LYS A 166 17.43 32.36 -16.25
C LYS A 166 18.44 31.52 -15.48
N ARG A 167 18.14 31.19 -14.23
CA ARG A 167 19.01 30.35 -13.38
C ARG A 167 19.14 28.93 -13.94
N ASN A 168 18.05 28.33 -14.43
CA ASN A 168 18.09 27.03 -15.08
C ASN A 168 18.91 27.07 -16.37
N GLY A 169 18.83 28.15 -17.16
CA GLY A 169 19.69 28.35 -18.32
C GLY A 169 21.17 28.32 -17.94
N ILE A 170 21.56 29.11 -16.93
CA ILE A 170 22.94 29.15 -16.42
C ILE A 170 23.41 27.76 -15.95
N ILE A 171 22.60 27.07 -15.14
CA ILE A 171 22.93 25.72 -14.66
C ILE A 171 23.04 24.72 -15.82
N THR A 172 22.21 24.85 -16.85
CA THR A 172 22.28 23.98 -18.03
C THR A 172 23.57 24.21 -18.80
N ASP A 173 23.99 25.47 -18.95
CA ASP A 173 25.26 25.83 -19.57
C ASP A 173 26.45 25.30 -18.76
N GLU A 174 26.41 25.44 -17.43
CA GLU A 174 27.42 24.87 -16.52
C GLU A 174 27.50 23.34 -16.62
N ILE A 175 26.37 22.65 -16.67
CA ILE A 175 26.31 21.19 -16.87
C ILE A 175 26.91 20.80 -18.22
N GLN A 176 26.61 21.55 -19.29
CA GLN A 176 27.20 21.28 -20.61
C GLN A 176 28.72 21.46 -20.59
N GLN A 177 29.20 22.49 -19.91
CA GLN A 177 30.63 22.73 -19.75
C GLN A 177 31.29 21.59 -18.97
N ILE A 178 30.77 21.22 -17.80
CA ILE A 178 31.28 20.09 -17.00
C ILE A 178 31.22 18.79 -17.81
N HIS A 179 30.14 18.54 -18.56
CA HIS A 179 30.03 17.34 -19.38
C HIS A 179 31.08 17.30 -20.50
N SER A 180 31.41 18.46 -21.08
CA SER A 180 32.51 18.57 -22.06
C SER A 180 33.88 18.31 -21.42
N GLU A 181 34.11 18.83 -20.21
CA GLU A 181 35.35 18.59 -19.43
C GLU A 181 35.48 17.12 -19.04
N VAL A 182 34.40 16.49 -18.57
CA VAL A 182 34.36 15.05 -18.26
C VAL A 182 34.67 14.22 -19.49
N LYS A 183 34.12 14.56 -20.67
CA LYS A 183 34.45 13.84 -21.92
C LYS A 183 35.93 13.95 -22.28
N ILE A 184 36.55 15.11 -22.06
CA ILE A 184 37.99 15.30 -22.29
C ILE A 184 38.78 14.40 -21.33
N ILE A 185 38.47 14.44 -20.04
CA ILE A 185 39.13 13.62 -19.02
C ILE A 185 38.92 12.12 -19.26
N GLU A 186 37.73 11.69 -19.67
CA GLU A 186 37.47 10.28 -20.02
C GLU A 186 38.29 9.83 -21.23
N LYS A 187 38.47 10.71 -22.22
CA LYS A 187 39.33 10.42 -23.37
C LYS A 187 40.79 10.27 -22.93
N GLU A 188 41.32 11.21 -22.15
CA GLU A 188 42.68 11.14 -21.61
C GLU A 188 42.88 9.90 -20.72
N ARG A 189 41.90 9.56 -19.87
CA ARG A 189 41.94 8.35 -19.04
C ARG A 189 41.93 7.10 -19.89
N ASN A 190 41.06 7.00 -20.90
CA ASN A 190 41.00 5.81 -21.75
C ASN A 190 42.26 5.64 -22.60
N GLU A 191 42.89 6.73 -23.03
CA GLU A 191 44.18 6.70 -23.73
C GLU A 191 45.30 6.22 -22.78
N ASN A 192 45.38 6.75 -21.56
CA ASN A 192 46.41 6.36 -20.59
C ASN A 192 46.21 4.94 -20.03
N VAL A 193 45.00 4.61 -19.57
CA VAL A 193 44.67 3.29 -19.02
C VAL A 193 44.65 2.22 -20.11
N GLY A 194 44.25 2.56 -21.34
CA GLY A 194 44.33 1.64 -22.48
C GLY A 194 45.77 1.20 -22.77
N ASN A 195 46.72 2.12 -22.66
CA ASN A 195 48.15 1.82 -22.82
C ASN A 195 48.69 0.98 -21.64
N GLU A 196 48.40 1.38 -20.40
CA GLU A 196 48.85 0.63 -19.21
C GLU A 196 48.27 -0.79 -19.14
N VAL A 197 46.99 -0.98 -19.49
CA VAL A 197 46.34 -2.30 -19.50
C VAL A 197 46.93 -3.19 -20.59
N SER A 198 47.22 -2.64 -21.78
CA SER A 198 47.87 -3.38 -22.86
C SER A 198 49.29 -3.84 -22.47
N GLU A 199 50.06 -2.98 -21.82
CA GLU A 199 51.38 -3.32 -21.29
C GLU A 199 51.30 -4.38 -20.19
N LEU A 200 50.39 -4.24 -19.23
CA LEU A 200 50.20 -5.25 -18.18
C LEU A 200 49.73 -6.60 -18.73
N GLN A 201 48.89 -6.59 -19.75
CA GLN A 201 48.38 -7.81 -20.38
C GLN A 201 49.48 -8.55 -21.15
N THR A 202 50.36 -7.83 -21.85
CA THR A 202 51.54 -8.45 -22.49
C THR A 202 52.55 -9.00 -21.48
N VAL A 203 52.71 -8.37 -20.32
CA VAL A 203 53.54 -8.89 -19.22
C VAL A 203 52.89 -10.14 -18.60
N TYR A 204 51.58 -10.12 -18.37
CA TYR A 204 50.81 -11.25 -17.85
C TYR A 204 50.88 -12.48 -18.78
N ASP A 205 50.70 -12.28 -20.09
CA ASP A 205 50.78 -13.36 -21.08
C ASP A 205 52.19 -13.97 -21.14
N LYS A 206 53.24 -13.15 -21.02
CA LYS A 206 54.63 -13.64 -20.92
C LYS A 206 54.85 -14.49 -19.66
N GLN A 207 54.36 -14.04 -18.50
CA GLN A 207 54.47 -14.80 -17.26
C GLN A 207 53.67 -16.11 -17.31
N LEU A 208 52.51 -16.13 -17.97
CA LEU A 208 51.71 -17.34 -18.14
C LEU A 208 52.44 -18.40 -18.97
N ILE A 209 53.13 -17.98 -20.03
CA ILE A 209 53.97 -18.85 -20.86
C ILE A 209 55.15 -19.39 -20.05
N GLU A 210 55.81 -18.53 -19.25
CA GLU A 210 56.93 -18.92 -18.40
C GLU A 210 56.51 -19.91 -17.31
N LEU A 211 55.36 -19.69 -16.65
CA LEU A 211 54.79 -20.60 -15.67
C LEU A 211 54.46 -21.97 -16.28
N ARG A 212 53.93 -21.98 -17.51
CA ARG A 212 53.63 -23.21 -18.26
C ARG A 212 54.91 -23.97 -18.62
N ASN A 213 55.97 -23.27 -19.01
CA ASN A 213 57.27 -23.87 -19.28
C ASN A 213 57.89 -24.47 -18.00
N LEU A 214 57.88 -23.73 -16.89
CA LEU A 214 58.34 -24.23 -15.59
C LEU A 214 57.55 -25.46 -15.13
N THR A 215 56.24 -25.47 -15.33
CA THR A 215 55.38 -26.62 -14.98
C THR A 215 55.75 -27.85 -15.81
N ASN A 216 55.97 -27.68 -17.12
CA ASN A 216 56.42 -28.77 -18.00
C ASN A 216 57.82 -29.28 -17.62
N ASP A 217 58.74 -28.39 -17.25
CA ASP A 217 60.07 -28.77 -16.79
C ASP A 217 60.00 -29.51 -15.43
N ASN A 218 59.14 -29.09 -14.52
CA ASN A 218 58.91 -29.77 -13.24
C ASN A 218 58.29 -31.17 -13.45
N ASP A 219 57.35 -31.31 -14.38
CA ASP A 219 56.80 -32.62 -14.78
C ASP A 219 57.86 -33.53 -15.42
N ARG A 220 58.78 -32.97 -16.20
CA ARG A 220 59.90 -33.74 -16.77
C ARG A 220 60.85 -34.22 -15.67
N VAL A 221 61.22 -33.34 -14.74
CA VAL A 221 62.13 -33.65 -13.64
C VAL A 221 61.49 -34.65 -12.66
N SER A 222 60.20 -34.52 -12.35
CA SER A 222 59.50 -35.48 -11.48
C SER A 222 59.39 -36.88 -12.11
N LYS A 223 59.16 -36.97 -13.41
CA LYS A 223 59.21 -38.24 -14.16
C LYS A 223 60.60 -38.86 -14.14
N GLN A 224 61.65 -38.07 -14.35
CA GLN A 224 63.05 -38.54 -14.24
C GLN A 224 63.38 -39.01 -12.82
N LEU A 225 62.93 -38.29 -11.79
CA LEU A 225 63.16 -38.65 -10.40
C LEU A 225 62.46 -39.95 -10.01
N THR A 226 61.28 -40.21 -10.57
CA THR A 226 60.56 -41.47 -10.39
C THR A 226 61.30 -42.64 -11.05
N GLN A 227 61.83 -42.44 -12.26
CA GLN A 227 62.66 -43.44 -12.94
C GLN A 227 63.95 -43.76 -12.18
N TYR A 228 64.66 -42.74 -11.67
CA TYR A 228 65.87 -42.95 -10.87
C TYR A 228 65.58 -43.63 -9.53
N LYS A 229 64.46 -43.32 -8.88
CA LYS A 229 64.04 -44.04 -7.65
C LYS A 229 63.79 -45.51 -7.92
N GLN A 230 63.19 -45.85 -9.06
CA GLN A 230 62.92 -47.24 -9.43
C GLN A 230 64.21 -48.01 -9.79
N GLN A 231 65.14 -47.36 -10.48
CA GLN A 231 66.48 -47.91 -10.72
C GLN A 231 67.26 -48.14 -9.42
N LEU A 232 67.11 -47.24 -8.43
CA LEU A 232 67.74 -47.39 -7.13
C LEU A 232 67.18 -48.59 -6.36
N THR A 233 65.85 -48.77 -6.34
CA THR A 233 65.23 -49.93 -5.69
C THR A 233 65.63 -51.25 -6.34
N ASP A 234 65.74 -51.28 -7.67
CA ASP A 234 66.19 -52.47 -8.41
C ASP A 234 67.67 -52.78 -8.08
N SER A 235 68.52 -51.76 -7.98
CA SER A 235 69.94 -51.90 -7.62
C SER A 235 70.13 -52.33 -6.16
N GLU A 236 69.34 -51.81 -5.22
CA GLU A 236 69.34 -52.26 -3.82
C GLU A 236 68.94 -53.73 -3.69
N GLN A 237 67.95 -54.18 -4.47
CA GLN A 237 67.50 -55.56 -4.49
C GLN A 237 68.57 -56.50 -5.06
N GLN A 238 69.27 -56.07 -6.12
CA GLN A 238 70.45 -56.78 -6.67
C GLN A 238 71.60 -56.83 -5.66
N HIS A 239 71.88 -55.74 -4.96
CA HIS A 239 72.92 -55.71 -3.94
C HIS A 239 72.63 -56.68 -2.80
N LYS A 240 71.37 -56.77 -2.36
CA LYS A 240 70.94 -57.72 -1.33
C LYS A 240 71.10 -59.19 -1.77
N GLN A 241 70.82 -59.49 -3.04
CA GLN A 241 71.03 -60.82 -3.62
C GLN A 241 72.52 -61.17 -3.73
N LEU A 242 73.37 -60.23 -4.12
CA LEU A 242 74.81 -60.43 -4.17
C LEU A 242 75.43 -60.63 -2.78
N THR A 243 75.00 -59.86 -1.77
CA THR A 243 75.49 -60.01 -0.40
C THR A 243 75.17 -61.40 0.17
N ASN A 244 73.97 -61.92 -0.08
CA ASN A 244 73.62 -63.29 0.34
C ASN A 244 74.48 -64.36 -0.37
N SER A 245 74.80 -64.17 -1.66
CA SER A 245 75.69 -65.08 -2.40
C SER A 245 77.13 -65.03 -1.88
N ILE A 246 77.61 -63.86 -1.45
CA ILE A 246 78.96 -63.70 -0.85
C ILE A 246 79.02 -64.40 0.51
N GLU A 247 78.02 -64.23 1.38
CA GLU A 247 77.97 -64.93 2.69
C GLU A 247 77.98 -66.46 2.53
N GLN A 248 77.36 -66.98 1.47
CA GLN A 248 77.37 -68.41 1.17
C GLN A 248 78.73 -68.90 0.67
N LEU A 249 79.41 -68.12 -0.18
CA LEU A 249 80.76 -68.42 -0.66
C LEU A 249 81.82 -68.33 0.45
N GLU A 250 81.70 -67.39 1.38
CA GLU A 250 82.60 -67.29 2.54
C GLU A 250 82.50 -68.53 3.44
N LYS A 251 81.28 -69.05 3.64
CA LYS A 251 81.05 -70.28 4.42
C LYS A 251 81.65 -71.53 3.76
N ASP A 252 81.61 -71.61 2.43
CA ASP A 252 82.22 -72.69 1.65
C ASP A 252 83.76 -72.60 1.64
N ILE A 253 84.32 -71.39 1.67
CA ILE A 253 85.77 -71.16 1.79
C ILE A 253 86.27 -71.56 3.19
N ASP A 254 85.55 -71.21 4.26
CA ASP A 254 85.97 -71.54 5.63
C ASP A 254 85.96 -73.05 5.90
N SER A 255 84.94 -73.77 5.43
CA SER A 255 84.90 -75.24 5.55
C SER A 255 86.06 -75.92 4.79
N SER A 256 86.38 -75.43 3.59
CA SER A 256 87.52 -75.93 2.80
C SER A 256 88.89 -75.61 3.44
N ARG A 257 88.97 -74.53 4.23
CA ARG A 257 90.18 -74.12 4.95
C ARG A 257 90.42 -74.98 6.19
N GLU A 258 89.35 -75.42 6.84
CA GLU A 258 89.40 -76.33 7.99
C GLU A 258 89.88 -77.73 7.55
N GLU A 259 89.43 -78.21 6.39
CA GLU A 259 89.92 -79.46 5.77
C GLU A 259 91.43 -79.39 5.42
N LEU A 260 91.92 -78.24 4.95
CA LEU A 260 93.36 -78.02 4.69
C LEU A 260 94.20 -78.02 5.97
N GLY A 261 93.66 -77.49 7.07
CA GLY A 261 94.33 -77.44 8.38
C GLY A 261 94.53 -78.83 9.00
N GLU A 262 93.62 -79.77 8.78
CA GLU A 262 93.81 -81.17 9.19
C GLU A 262 94.84 -81.90 8.33
N LEU A 263 94.93 -81.57 7.05
CA LEU A 263 95.86 -82.21 6.12
C LEU A 263 97.32 -81.75 6.37
N ASP A 264 97.54 -80.48 6.70
CA ASP A 264 98.87 -79.96 7.03
C ASP A 264 99.42 -80.53 8.36
N LYS A 265 98.55 -80.86 9.33
CA LYS A 265 98.96 -81.55 10.56
C LYS A 265 99.48 -82.96 10.28
N LYS A 266 98.92 -83.68 9.29
CA LYS A 266 99.38 -85.01 8.87
C LYS A 266 100.69 -84.98 8.09
N VAL A 267 100.94 -83.91 7.31
CA VAL A 267 102.21 -83.72 6.59
C VAL A 267 103.35 -83.39 7.56
N LEU A 268 103.10 -82.66 8.63
CA LEU A 268 104.14 -82.29 9.61
C LEU A 268 104.67 -83.50 10.39
N THR A 269 103.79 -84.42 10.82
CA THR A 269 104.16 -85.61 11.58
C THR A 269 105.02 -86.59 10.78
N ASP A 270 104.70 -86.79 9.50
CA ASP A 270 105.47 -87.71 8.65
C ASP A 270 106.79 -87.11 8.15
N THR A 271 106.92 -85.78 8.12
CA THR A 271 108.19 -85.09 7.81
C THR A 271 109.21 -85.24 8.95
N GLU A 272 108.77 -85.35 10.20
CA GLU A 272 109.65 -85.69 11.33
C GLU A 272 110.12 -87.15 11.29
N HIS A 273 109.28 -88.09 10.85
CA HIS A 273 109.66 -89.50 10.68
C HIS A 273 110.75 -89.71 9.61
N VAL A 274 110.74 -88.92 8.53
CA VAL A 274 111.80 -88.96 7.50
C VAL A 274 113.13 -88.41 8.02
N LYS A 275 113.13 -87.36 8.85
CA LYS A 275 114.35 -86.81 9.47
C LYS A 275 114.97 -87.75 10.52
N GLN A 276 114.18 -88.55 11.24
CA GLN A 276 114.70 -89.59 12.15
C GLN A 276 115.35 -90.76 11.41
N LEU A 277 114.83 -91.15 10.25
CA LEU A 277 115.42 -92.21 9.41
C LEU A 277 116.73 -91.77 8.74
N GLN A 278 116.88 -90.49 8.41
CA GLN A 278 118.11 -89.94 7.84
C GLN A 278 119.26 -89.88 8.86
N ARG A 279 118.98 -89.55 10.13
CA ARG A 279 119.96 -89.61 11.23
C ARG A 279 120.41 -91.04 11.59
N ARG A 280 119.58 -92.06 11.31
CA ARG A 280 119.92 -93.48 11.52
C ARG A 280 120.82 -94.06 10.44
N HIS A 281 120.88 -93.45 9.26
CA HIS A 281 121.72 -93.92 8.14
C HIS A 281 123.14 -93.34 8.19
N GLU A 282 123.32 -92.14 8.76
CA GLU A 282 124.65 -91.52 8.97
C GLU A 282 125.42 -92.13 10.17
N ALA A 283 124.74 -92.75 11.13
CA ALA A 283 125.36 -93.37 12.31
C ALA A 283 125.82 -94.83 12.12
N VAL A 284 125.58 -95.46 10.96
CA VAL A 284 125.80 -96.91 10.74
C VAL A 284 127.01 -97.22 9.82
N SER A 285 127.70 -96.21 9.26
CA SER A 285 128.88 -96.46 8.40
C SER A 285 130.24 -96.04 8.99
N THR A 286 130.29 -95.39 10.16
CA THR A 286 131.52 -95.14 10.94
C THR A 286 131.54 -96.08 12.15
N GLY A 287 132.10 -97.28 11.96
CA GLY A 287 132.04 -98.37 12.93
C GLY A 287 132.73 -98.08 14.27
N THR A 288 131.94 -98.05 15.34
CA THR A 288 132.34 -98.46 16.70
C THR A 288 131.07 -98.66 17.53
N ALA A 289 130.79 -99.92 17.83
CA ALA A 289 129.71 -100.33 18.71
C ALA A 289 130.22 -100.37 20.16
N VAL A 290 129.47 -99.79 21.10
CA VAL A 290 129.36 -100.35 22.45
C VAL A 290 127.91 -100.31 22.89
N VAL A 291 127.48 -101.50 23.30
CA VAL A 291 126.17 -101.92 23.80
C VAL A 291 125.99 -101.47 25.24
N GLY A 292 124.75 -101.11 25.60
CA GLY A 292 124.28 -100.91 26.96
C GLY A 292 122.75 -100.81 27.06
N SER A 293 122.10 -101.98 27.09
CA SER A 293 120.78 -102.36 27.68
C SER A 293 119.93 -101.30 28.39
N SER A 294 118.61 -101.22 28.20
CA SER A 294 117.56 -102.17 28.66
C SER A 294 116.19 -101.71 28.11
N SER A 295 115.43 -102.50 27.33
CA SER A 295 114.38 -103.47 27.70
C SER A 295 113.25 -103.00 28.63
N GLN A 296 112.11 -102.64 28.05
CA GLN A 296 110.80 -103.18 28.43
C GLN A 296 109.87 -103.21 27.20
N ALA A 297 109.21 -104.35 27.00
CA ALA A 297 108.40 -104.70 25.83
C ALA A 297 106.91 -104.82 26.22
N VAL A 298 106.10 -105.18 25.19
CA VAL A 298 104.70 -105.65 25.16
C VAL A 298 103.77 -104.57 24.56
N SER A 299 103.03 -104.77 23.46
CA SER A 299 102.85 -105.88 22.50
C SER A 299 101.90 -105.38 21.38
N GLY A 300 102.00 -105.92 20.16
CA GLY A 300 101.13 -105.61 19.00
C GLY A 300 99.66 -106.09 19.13
N PRO A 301 98.89 -106.17 18.02
CA PRO A 301 99.24 -106.99 16.85
C PRO A 301 98.87 -106.48 15.43
N ASN A 302 99.65 -106.99 14.46
CA ASN A 302 99.34 -107.48 13.09
C ASN A 302 98.94 -106.50 11.97
N ASP A 303 99.84 -106.26 10.99
CA ASP A 303 99.94 -106.88 9.63
C ASP A 303 98.93 -106.26 8.64
N ASP A 304 99.28 -105.75 7.44
CA ASP A 304 100.19 -106.32 6.45
C ASP A 304 100.60 -105.29 5.36
N SER A 305 101.79 -105.51 4.78
CA SER A 305 102.28 -105.14 3.43
C SER A 305 102.41 -103.67 2.96
N ARG A 306 103.60 -103.12 3.25
CA ARG A 306 104.54 -102.46 2.30
C ARG A 306 103.96 -101.63 1.13
N LEU A 307 103.69 -100.35 1.38
CA LEU A 307 103.93 -99.26 0.43
C LEU A 307 105.07 -98.41 0.98
N THR A 308 106.03 -98.03 0.14
CA THR A 308 107.18 -97.25 0.59
C THR A 308 106.71 -95.86 1.06
N ASN A 309 107.26 -95.33 2.16
CA ASN A 309 106.86 -94.03 2.73
C ASN A 309 106.93 -92.87 1.71
N LYS A 310 107.67 -93.05 0.62
CA LYS A 310 107.75 -92.10 -0.50
C LYS A 310 106.46 -92.04 -1.32
N GLU A 311 105.80 -93.17 -1.57
CA GLU A 311 104.56 -93.25 -2.36
C GLU A 311 103.33 -92.70 -1.60
N LYS A 312 103.31 -92.81 -0.26
CA LYS A 312 102.28 -92.16 0.57
C LYS A 312 102.41 -90.63 0.55
N LEU A 313 103.65 -90.14 0.59
CA LEU A 313 103.93 -88.70 0.53
C LEU A 313 103.47 -88.08 -0.79
N ASP A 314 103.66 -88.77 -1.91
CA ASP A 314 103.26 -88.26 -3.22
C ASP A 314 101.73 -88.26 -3.41
N LYS A 315 101.00 -89.28 -2.91
CA LYS A 315 99.52 -89.24 -2.88
C LYS A 315 98.96 -88.10 -2.04
N TYR A 316 99.57 -87.80 -0.89
CA TYR A 316 99.13 -86.66 -0.07
C TYR A 316 99.45 -85.31 -0.73
N LYS A 317 100.55 -85.20 -1.48
CA LYS A 317 100.85 -84.00 -2.29
C LYS A 317 99.87 -83.82 -3.45
N GLU A 318 99.44 -84.91 -4.08
CA GLU A 318 98.47 -84.89 -5.18
C GLU A 318 97.08 -84.46 -4.69
N GLN A 319 96.59 -85.01 -3.57
CA GLN A 319 95.34 -84.58 -2.92
C GLN A 319 95.42 -83.13 -2.42
N ARG A 320 96.57 -82.69 -1.89
CA ARG A 320 96.79 -81.29 -1.52
C ARG A 320 96.77 -80.36 -2.74
N GLY A 321 97.24 -80.84 -3.89
CA GLY A 321 97.16 -80.16 -5.17
C GLY A 321 95.71 -79.92 -5.58
N GLU A 322 94.89 -80.98 -5.62
CA GLU A 322 93.48 -80.90 -6.03
C GLU A 322 92.63 -79.96 -5.16
N VAL A 323 92.80 -80.03 -3.83
CA VAL A 323 92.12 -79.14 -2.90
C VAL A 323 92.59 -77.69 -3.07
N SER A 324 93.88 -77.46 -3.32
CA SER A 324 94.41 -76.12 -3.61
C SER A 324 93.87 -75.54 -4.93
N THR A 325 93.66 -76.34 -5.97
CA THR A 325 93.05 -75.87 -7.22
C THR A 325 91.57 -75.56 -7.04
N LYS A 326 90.85 -76.33 -6.23
CA LYS A 326 89.43 -76.09 -5.94
C LYS A 326 89.22 -74.78 -5.16
N ILE A 327 90.11 -74.47 -4.21
CA ILE A 327 90.11 -73.18 -3.50
C ILE A 327 90.44 -72.02 -4.45
N LYS A 328 91.40 -72.18 -5.37
CA LYS A 328 91.70 -71.14 -6.37
C LYS A 328 90.53 -70.89 -7.34
N GLN A 329 89.77 -71.92 -7.71
CA GLN A 329 88.57 -71.76 -8.54
C GLN A 329 87.42 -71.09 -7.79
N LEU A 330 87.26 -71.35 -6.49
CA LEU A 330 86.29 -70.68 -5.64
C LEU A 330 86.67 -69.22 -5.34
N GLN A 331 87.97 -68.88 -5.31
CA GLN A 331 88.46 -67.50 -5.15
C GLN A 331 88.43 -66.66 -6.44
N GLN A 332 88.16 -67.27 -7.60
CA GLN A 332 88.03 -66.59 -8.90
C GLN A 332 86.58 -66.38 -9.35
N ARG A 333 85.60 -66.96 -8.65
CA ARG A 333 84.17 -66.67 -8.77
C ARG A 333 83.75 -65.66 -7.72
#